data_AF-L7MDK4-F1
#
_entry.id   AF-L7MDK4-F1
#
_cell.length_a   1.000
_cell.length_b   1.000
_cell.length_c   1.000
_cell.angle_alpha   90.00
_cell.angle_beta   90.00
_cell.angle_gamma   90.00
#
_symmetry.space_group_name_H-M   'P 1'
#
loop_
_entity.id
_entity.type
_entity.pdbx_description
1 polymer ?
#
loop_
_entity_poly.entity_id
_entity_poly.type
_entity_poly.pdbx_seq_one_letter_code
_entity_poly.pdbx_strand_id
1 'polypeptide(L)'
;FLEECIQGFRASSIELKHLCLEYMTPWLPNLTRFCKHSDDSKRQRVATILDKLITLTIEEVEMYPSIQAKIWGKIGQVSDLLDMVLDSFIKRSVTGGLGSAQAEIMADTAVALASSNVQLVAMKVISRLCRVIEKTCTSPTPTLEQHLMWDDIAILARYLLMLSFNNSLDVASHLPYLFHIVTLLVHTGPVSLRASIHGLVINIIHSLCTCTKPSFNDTQRVLRLSLDEFSLPKFYHLFGIGKVKSTAVTAFRSNCRHGLLDRSFACATADQERMPLAYLEIITDALLEIMEACMKNLPSCDWLTQWTALAKSFAFRYNPALQPRALIVFGCISKGVTDQEAKQLLRVLVKALEAFQDLQLIDAIIMGLTRLQPLLRPESPIHRALFWVAISVLQLDEMALYASGLALLEQNLHTLDSQGMFDTPPNTLRNIMMSTREPLEWHFKQLDHSVGLSFNSNFHFALVGHLLKGFRHPTATTVSRTARVLSMLLGIVAKPHKRSVTPLKHMRLSW
;
A
#
# COMPACT_ATOMS: atom_id res chain seq x y z
N PHE A 1 -37.38 -30.24 4.30
CA PHE A 1 -36.39 -30.75 3.34
C PHE A 1 -34.95 -30.40 3.70
N LEU A 2 -34.37 -29.25 3.28
CA LEU A 2 -32.92 -28.98 3.48
C LEU A 2 -32.47 -29.14 4.95
N GLU A 3 -33.26 -28.64 5.90
CA GLU A 3 -32.95 -28.81 7.34
C GLU A 3 -32.93 -30.28 7.78
N GLU A 4 -33.87 -31.09 7.29
CA GLU A 4 -33.95 -32.53 7.60
C GLU A 4 -32.78 -33.29 6.96
N CYS A 5 -32.41 -32.94 5.72
CA CYS A 5 -31.24 -33.53 5.06
C CYS A 5 -29.95 -33.23 5.82
N ILE A 6 -29.74 -31.99 6.29
CA ILE A 6 -28.56 -31.62 7.07
C ILE A 6 -28.53 -32.39 8.41
N GLN A 7 -29.69 -32.54 9.05
CA GLN A 7 -29.77 -33.27 10.31
C GLN A 7 -29.53 -34.78 10.13
N GLY A 8 -30.09 -35.38 9.08
CA GLY A 8 -29.86 -36.79 8.72
C GLY A 8 -28.44 -37.06 8.23
N PHE A 9 -27.77 -36.07 7.65
CA PHE A 9 -26.41 -36.18 7.12
C PHE A 9 -25.42 -36.69 8.18
N ARG A 10 -25.46 -36.10 9.38
CA ARG A 10 -24.54 -36.43 10.48
C ARG A 10 -24.66 -37.88 10.97
N ALA A 11 -25.85 -38.47 10.84
CA ALA A 11 -26.13 -39.85 11.28
C ALA A 11 -25.95 -40.89 10.16
N SER A 12 -25.61 -40.47 8.94
CA SER A 12 -25.53 -41.32 7.76
C SER A 12 -24.13 -41.92 7.56
N SER A 13 -24.04 -43.07 6.88
CA SER A 13 -22.75 -43.59 6.38
C SER A 13 -22.18 -42.69 5.27
N ILE A 14 -20.91 -42.85 4.93
CA ILE A 14 -20.23 -42.04 3.90
C ILE A 14 -20.95 -42.13 2.55
N GLU A 15 -21.37 -43.33 2.15
CA GLU A 15 -22.09 -43.57 0.89
C GLU A 15 -23.44 -42.83 0.87
N LEU A 16 -24.18 -42.90 1.98
CA LEU A 16 -25.44 -42.20 2.14
C LEU A 16 -25.24 -40.68 2.19
N LYS A 17 -24.15 -40.20 2.80
CA LYS A 17 -23.78 -38.77 2.81
C LYS A 17 -23.58 -38.25 1.38
N HIS A 18 -22.89 -38.99 0.50
CA HIS A 18 -22.79 -38.61 -0.92
C HIS A 18 -24.15 -38.49 -1.59
N LEU A 19 -25.05 -39.46 -1.37
CA LEU A 19 -26.42 -39.40 -1.90
C LEU A 19 -27.18 -38.20 -1.34
N CYS A 20 -27.07 -37.90 -0.04
CA CYS A 20 -27.67 -36.71 0.57
C CYS A 20 -27.22 -35.42 -0.13
N LEU A 21 -25.92 -35.29 -0.48
CA LEU A 21 -25.44 -34.13 -1.24
C LEU A 21 -26.13 -34.04 -2.61
N GLU A 22 -26.20 -35.14 -3.36
CA GLU A 22 -26.87 -35.16 -4.67
C GLU A 22 -28.36 -34.79 -4.55
N TYR A 23 -29.03 -35.22 -3.48
CA TYR A 23 -30.42 -34.86 -3.22
C TYR A 23 -30.60 -33.40 -2.79
N MET A 24 -29.64 -32.82 -2.06
CA MET A 24 -29.71 -31.42 -1.61
C MET A 24 -29.43 -30.43 -2.74
N THR A 25 -28.46 -30.72 -3.61
CA THR A 25 -27.95 -29.81 -4.64
C THR A 25 -29.04 -29.14 -5.51
N PRO A 26 -30.07 -29.85 -6.01
CA PRO A 26 -31.14 -29.25 -6.82
C PRO A 26 -32.00 -28.23 -6.07
N TRP A 27 -32.05 -28.29 -4.74
CA TRP A 27 -32.88 -27.41 -3.93
C TRP A 27 -32.20 -26.10 -3.54
N LEU A 28 -30.86 -26.05 -3.58
CA LEU A 28 -30.08 -24.88 -3.16
C LEU A 28 -30.45 -23.59 -3.93
N PRO A 29 -30.64 -23.61 -5.27
CA PRO A 29 -31.02 -22.40 -5.99
C PRO A 29 -32.37 -21.81 -5.57
N ASN A 30 -33.27 -22.63 -5.01
CA ASN A 30 -34.60 -22.18 -4.58
C ASN A 30 -34.55 -21.27 -3.35
N LEU A 31 -33.42 -21.21 -2.61
CA LEU A 31 -33.24 -20.30 -1.48
C LEU A 31 -33.40 -18.82 -1.88
N THR A 32 -33.11 -18.47 -3.13
CA THR A 32 -33.30 -17.12 -3.68
C THR A 32 -34.73 -16.61 -3.54
N ARG A 33 -35.73 -17.50 -3.67
CA ARG A 33 -37.16 -17.16 -3.56
C ARG A 33 -37.52 -16.61 -2.17
N PHE A 34 -36.70 -16.91 -1.16
CA PHE A 34 -36.88 -16.53 0.23
C PHE A 34 -35.99 -15.35 0.65
N CYS A 35 -35.20 -14.79 -0.27
CA CYS A 35 -34.27 -13.68 0.00
C CYS A 35 -34.81 -12.29 -0.41
N LYS A 36 -36.10 -12.18 -0.78
CA LYS A 36 -36.70 -10.89 -1.17
C LYS A 36 -36.76 -9.92 0.01
N HIS A 37 -36.48 -8.63 -0.25
CA HIS A 37 -36.34 -7.57 0.76
C HIS A 37 -37.58 -7.30 1.65
N SER A 38 -38.75 -7.82 1.30
CA SER A 38 -39.99 -7.56 2.04
C SER A 38 -40.28 -8.55 3.18
N ASP A 39 -39.48 -9.61 3.36
CA ASP A 39 -39.80 -10.71 4.28
C ASP A 39 -38.60 -11.16 5.11
N ASP A 40 -38.25 -10.35 6.12
CA ASP A 40 -37.09 -10.55 7.01
C ASP A 40 -37.12 -11.92 7.72
N SER A 41 -38.31 -12.44 8.02
CA SER A 41 -38.48 -13.76 8.65
C SER A 41 -37.94 -14.90 7.78
N LYS A 42 -38.25 -14.87 6.48
CA LYS A 42 -37.77 -15.86 5.51
C LYS A 42 -36.29 -15.71 5.25
N ARG A 43 -35.81 -14.47 5.15
CA ARG A 43 -34.37 -14.17 5.00
C ARG A 43 -33.57 -14.72 6.17
N GLN A 44 -34.05 -14.52 7.40
CA GLN A 44 -33.40 -15.07 8.60
C GLN A 44 -33.37 -16.60 8.57
N ARG A 45 -34.43 -17.24 8.07
CA ARG A 45 -34.45 -18.71 7.92
C ARG A 45 -33.44 -19.21 6.90
N VAL A 46 -33.23 -18.49 5.79
CA VAL A 46 -32.15 -18.80 4.84
C VAL A 46 -30.79 -18.67 5.52
N ALA A 47 -30.56 -17.60 6.28
CA ALA A 47 -29.32 -17.42 7.03
C ALA A 47 -29.05 -18.58 8.00
N THR A 48 -30.08 -19.07 8.71
CA THR A 48 -29.96 -20.25 9.57
C THR A 48 -29.58 -21.52 8.79
N ILE A 49 -30.15 -21.72 7.60
CA ILE A 49 -29.78 -22.84 6.74
C ILE A 49 -28.32 -22.73 6.31
N LEU A 50 -27.86 -21.54 5.90
CA LEU A 50 -26.47 -21.30 5.52
C LEU A 50 -25.51 -21.57 6.69
N ASP A 51 -25.86 -21.14 7.91
CA ASP A 51 -25.05 -21.40 9.11
C ASP A 51 -24.94 -22.90 9.44
N LYS A 52 -26.04 -23.65 9.27
CA LYS A 52 -26.03 -25.11 9.38
C LYS A 52 -25.14 -25.77 8.33
N LEU A 53 -25.17 -25.30 7.08
CA LEU A 53 -24.29 -25.79 6.00
C LEU A 53 -22.82 -25.46 6.25
N ILE A 54 -22.53 -24.27 6.77
CA ILE A 54 -21.18 -23.86 7.19
C ILE A 54 -20.68 -24.77 8.30
N THR A 55 -21.51 -25.03 9.31
CA THR A 55 -21.18 -25.95 10.40
C THR A 55 -20.91 -27.35 9.88
N LEU A 56 -21.75 -27.86 8.98
CA LEU A 56 -21.55 -29.15 8.30
C LEU A 56 -20.19 -29.20 7.58
N THR A 57 -19.82 -28.13 6.87
CA THR A 57 -18.56 -28.04 6.13
C THR A 57 -17.33 -28.08 7.05
N ILE A 58 -17.44 -27.52 8.25
CA ILE A 58 -16.34 -27.46 9.23
C ILE A 58 -16.18 -28.81 9.95
N GLU A 59 -17.28 -29.46 10.30
CA GLU A 59 -17.27 -30.69 11.12
C GLU A 59 -17.02 -31.97 10.29
N GLU A 60 -17.50 -32.02 9.05
CA GLU A 60 -17.46 -33.23 8.22
C GLU A 60 -16.15 -33.32 7.42
N VAL A 61 -15.05 -33.62 8.11
CA VAL A 61 -13.68 -33.64 7.55
C VAL A 61 -13.54 -34.58 6.34
N GLU A 62 -14.12 -35.79 6.39
CA GLU A 62 -14.02 -36.77 5.29
C GLU A 62 -14.84 -36.37 4.07
N MET A 63 -15.98 -35.70 4.27
CA MET A 63 -16.86 -35.26 3.19
C MET A 63 -16.52 -33.86 2.67
N TYR A 64 -15.52 -33.20 3.25
CA TYR A 64 -15.18 -31.81 2.99
C TYR A 64 -15.07 -31.47 1.49
N PRO A 65 -14.30 -32.20 0.65
CA PRO A 65 -14.20 -31.89 -0.78
C PRO A 65 -15.54 -32.04 -1.52
N SER A 66 -16.36 -33.02 -1.10
CA SER A 66 -17.66 -33.28 -1.71
C SER A 66 -18.67 -32.20 -1.35
N ILE A 67 -18.67 -31.74 -0.10
CA ILE A 67 -19.51 -30.62 0.36
C ILE A 67 -19.14 -29.35 -0.41
N GLN A 68 -17.86 -29.04 -0.54
CA GLN A 68 -17.39 -27.90 -1.34
C GLN A 68 -17.89 -27.96 -2.78
N ALA A 69 -17.68 -29.08 -3.47
CA ALA A 69 -18.07 -29.22 -4.87
C ALA A 69 -19.59 -29.17 -5.07
N LYS A 70 -20.36 -29.90 -4.26
CA LYS A 70 -21.80 -30.11 -4.47
C LYS A 70 -22.69 -29.03 -3.87
N ILE A 71 -22.30 -28.45 -2.73
CA ILE A 71 -23.05 -27.40 -2.06
C ILE A 71 -22.55 -26.03 -2.50
N TRP A 72 -21.30 -25.70 -2.16
CA TRP A 72 -20.77 -24.35 -2.34
C TRP A 72 -20.49 -24.03 -3.81
N GLY A 73 -20.01 -24.99 -4.60
CA GLY A 73 -19.91 -24.84 -6.05
C GLY A 73 -21.27 -24.57 -6.72
N LYS A 74 -22.34 -25.22 -6.23
CA LYS A 74 -23.70 -24.99 -6.76
C LYS A 74 -24.29 -23.65 -6.31
N ILE A 75 -24.13 -23.28 -5.04
CA ILE A 75 -24.54 -21.97 -4.52
C ILE A 75 -23.77 -20.86 -5.25
N GLY A 76 -22.50 -21.09 -5.58
CA GLY A 76 -21.66 -20.18 -6.35
C GLY A 76 -22.26 -19.76 -7.68
N GLN A 77 -23.07 -20.61 -8.32
CA GLN A 77 -23.79 -20.32 -9.58
C GLN A 77 -24.96 -19.34 -9.40
N VAL A 78 -25.37 -19.06 -8.17
CA VAL A 78 -26.58 -18.31 -7.84
C VAL A 78 -26.19 -16.94 -7.29
N SER A 79 -26.07 -15.96 -8.19
CA SER A 79 -25.57 -14.59 -7.90
C SER A 79 -26.26 -13.94 -6.69
N ASP A 80 -27.57 -14.11 -6.57
CA ASP A 80 -28.41 -13.45 -5.57
C ASP A 80 -28.14 -13.94 -4.14
N LEU A 81 -27.54 -15.13 -3.98
CA LEU A 81 -27.17 -15.68 -2.67
C LEU A 81 -25.77 -15.29 -2.23
N LEU A 82 -24.90 -14.86 -3.16
CA LEU A 82 -23.47 -14.68 -2.89
C LEU A 82 -23.20 -13.70 -1.75
N ASP A 83 -23.96 -12.61 -1.66
CA ASP A 83 -23.74 -11.64 -0.57
C ASP A 83 -24.05 -12.23 0.81
N MET A 84 -25.18 -12.92 0.95
CA MET A 84 -25.56 -13.54 2.22
C MET A 84 -24.58 -14.65 2.63
N VAL A 85 -24.10 -15.43 1.65
CA VAL A 85 -23.13 -16.51 1.88
C VAL A 85 -21.77 -15.95 2.28
N LEU A 86 -21.25 -14.96 1.55
CA LEU A 86 -19.97 -14.33 1.88
C LEU A 86 -20.02 -13.65 3.25
N ASP A 87 -21.10 -12.95 3.57
CA ASP A 87 -21.27 -12.31 4.88
C ASP A 87 -21.32 -13.37 6.01
N SER A 88 -21.94 -14.52 5.77
CA SER A 88 -21.97 -15.65 6.71
C SER A 88 -20.58 -16.29 6.88
N PHE A 89 -19.85 -16.48 5.78
CA PHE A 89 -18.47 -16.98 5.77
C PHE A 89 -17.55 -16.07 6.57
N ILE A 90 -17.57 -14.76 6.28
CA ILE A 90 -16.73 -13.77 6.96
C ILE A 90 -17.09 -13.71 8.45
N LYS A 91 -18.39 -13.66 8.78
CA LYS A 91 -18.84 -13.66 10.18
C LYS A 91 -18.34 -14.89 10.95
N ARG A 92 -18.43 -16.08 10.34
CA ARG A 92 -17.94 -17.32 10.95
C ARG A 92 -16.42 -17.26 11.17
N SER A 93 -15.68 -16.80 10.16
CA SER A 93 -14.23 -16.66 10.20
C SER A 93 -13.76 -15.65 11.26
N VAL A 94 -14.41 -14.50 11.37
CA VAL A 94 -14.12 -13.49 12.40
C VAL A 94 -14.42 -14.03 13.79
N THR A 95 -15.53 -14.76 13.97
CA THR A 95 -15.88 -15.39 15.27
C THR A 95 -14.84 -16.43 15.69
N GLY A 96 -14.29 -17.18 14.75
CA GLY A 96 -13.20 -18.13 15.00
C GLY A 96 -11.83 -17.46 15.21
N GLY A 97 -11.62 -16.28 14.63
CA GLY A 97 -10.36 -15.55 14.65
C GLY A 97 -9.41 -15.96 13.51
N LEU A 98 -8.47 -15.05 13.18
CA LEU A 98 -7.45 -15.28 12.16
C LEU A 98 -6.59 -16.52 12.48
N GLY A 99 -6.40 -17.39 11.49
CA GLY A 99 -5.61 -18.61 11.66
C GLY A 99 -6.32 -19.73 12.43
N SER A 100 -7.61 -19.58 12.73
CA SER A 100 -8.43 -20.68 13.24
C SER A 100 -8.81 -21.66 12.13
N ALA A 101 -9.12 -22.91 12.49
CA ALA A 101 -9.63 -23.89 11.54
C ALA A 101 -10.90 -23.39 10.81
N GLN A 102 -11.79 -22.69 11.52
CA GLN A 102 -13.01 -22.11 10.94
C GLN A 102 -12.67 -21.08 9.85
N ALA A 103 -11.73 -20.17 10.13
CA ALA A 103 -11.32 -19.16 9.15
C ALA A 103 -10.63 -19.77 7.92
N GLU A 104 -9.75 -20.75 8.12
CA GLU A 104 -9.03 -21.39 7.02
C GLU A 104 -9.97 -22.21 6.11
N ILE A 105 -10.88 -22.99 6.70
CA ILE A 105 -11.88 -23.79 5.97
C ILE A 105 -12.81 -22.88 5.17
N MET A 106 -13.27 -21.77 5.75
CA MET A 106 -14.17 -20.85 5.03
C MET A 106 -13.45 -20.06 3.93
N ALA A 107 -12.19 -19.67 4.14
CA ALA A 107 -11.38 -19.01 3.11
C ALA A 107 -11.11 -19.95 1.92
N ASP A 108 -10.77 -21.22 2.18
CA ASP A 108 -10.60 -22.23 1.14
C ASP A 108 -11.94 -22.55 0.43
N THR A 109 -13.03 -22.67 1.19
CA THR A 109 -14.37 -22.89 0.64
C THR A 109 -14.86 -21.73 -0.24
N ALA A 110 -14.37 -20.51 -0.02
CA ALA A 110 -14.65 -19.38 -0.92
C ALA A 110 -14.10 -19.62 -2.34
N VAL A 111 -13.05 -20.43 -2.51
CA VAL A 111 -12.53 -20.83 -3.84
C VAL A 111 -13.54 -21.73 -4.55
N ALA A 112 -14.13 -22.70 -3.84
CA ALA A 112 -15.20 -23.53 -4.39
C ALA A 112 -16.43 -22.70 -4.76
N LEU A 113 -16.79 -21.72 -3.92
CA LEU A 113 -17.86 -20.74 -4.21
C LEU A 113 -17.56 -19.92 -5.47
N ALA A 114 -16.30 -19.52 -5.68
CA ALA A 114 -15.87 -18.74 -6.84
C ALA A 114 -15.82 -19.54 -8.15
N SER A 115 -15.67 -20.86 -8.09
CA SER A 115 -15.43 -21.74 -9.25
C SER A 115 -16.34 -21.52 -10.46
N SER A 116 -17.62 -21.16 -10.22
CA SER A 116 -18.60 -20.94 -11.30
C SER A 116 -18.84 -19.47 -11.64
N ASN A 117 -18.35 -18.53 -10.82
CA ASN A 117 -18.60 -17.08 -10.94
C ASN A 117 -17.40 -16.27 -10.43
N VAL A 118 -16.21 -16.60 -10.96
CA VAL A 118 -14.91 -16.09 -10.48
C VAL A 118 -14.90 -14.57 -10.37
N GLN A 119 -15.23 -13.87 -11.46
CA GLN A 119 -15.21 -12.41 -11.53
C GLN A 119 -16.12 -11.76 -10.47
N LEU A 120 -17.34 -12.28 -10.30
CA LEU A 120 -18.33 -11.71 -9.36
C LEU A 120 -17.93 -11.93 -7.90
N VAL A 121 -17.44 -13.12 -7.55
CA VAL A 121 -16.97 -13.42 -6.19
C VAL A 121 -15.71 -12.62 -5.87
N ALA A 122 -14.74 -12.55 -6.77
CA ALA A 122 -13.55 -11.73 -6.63
C ALA A 122 -13.91 -10.26 -6.38
N MET A 123 -14.75 -9.67 -7.25
CA MET A 123 -15.22 -8.30 -7.11
C MET A 123 -15.88 -8.06 -5.74
N LYS A 124 -16.74 -9.00 -5.30
CA LYS A 124 -17.44 -8.91 -4.01
C LYS A 124 -16.52 -8.98 -2.79
N VAL A 125 -15.46 -9.79 -2.82
CA VAL A 125 -14.50 -9.90 -1.71
C VAL A 125 -13.55 -8.71 -1.69
N ILE A 126 -13.01 -8.32 -2.84
CA ILE A 126 -12.13 -7.14 -2.98
C ILE A 126 -12.88 -5.87 -2.55
N SER A 127 -14.12 -5.67 -3.01
CA SER A 127 -14.92 -4.50 -2.66
C SER A 127 -15.23 -4.43 -1.16
N ARG A 128 -15.49 -5.59 -0.52
CA ARG A 128 -15.68 -5.65 0.94
C ARG A 128 -14.41 -5.20 1.67
N LEU A 129 -13.24 -5.69 1.26
CA LEU A 129 -11.97 -5.29 1.89
C LEU A 129 -11.68 -3.80 1.69
N CYS A 130 -11.80 -3.29 0.46
CA CYS A 130 -11.64 -1.85 0.20
C CYS A 130 -12.59 -1.01 1.08
N ARG A 131 -13.86 -1.42 1.20
CA ARG A 131 -14.85 -0.70 2.02
C ARG A 131 -14.52 -0.72 3.51
N VAL A 132 -14.04 -1.85 4.03
CA VAL A 132 -13.66 -1.95 5.45
C VAL A 132 -12.41 -1.13 5.73
N ILE A 133 -11.42 -1.15 4.84
CA ILE A 133 -10.23 -0.29 4.92
C ILE A 133 -10.64 1.19 4.87
N GLU A 134 -11.55 1.57 3.98
CA GLU A 134 -12.02 2.96 3.88
C GLU A 134 -12.71 3.44 5.18
N LYS A 135 -13.50 2.58 5.83
CA LYS A 135 -14.14 2.88 7.12
C LYS A 135 -13.13 3.16 8.23
N THR A 136 -11.88 2.70 8.13
CA THR A 136 -10.86 3.04 9.14
C THR A 136 -10.57 4.54 9.22
N CYS A 137 -10.89 5.29 8.17
CA CYS A 137 -10.73 6.74 8.16
C CYS A 137 -11.84 7.49 8.92
N THR A 138 -12.96 6.84 9.27
CA THR A 138 -14.03 7.48 10.07
C THR A 138 -13.77 7.43 11.56
N SER A 139 -13.08 6.39 12.02
CA SER A 139 -12.68 6.18 13.42
C SER A 139 -11.19 5.83 13.50
N PRO A 140 -10.31 6.76 13.10
CA PRO A 140 -8.88 6.49 12.96
C PRO A 140 -8.22 6.08 14.27
N THR A 141 -7.31 5.11 14.18
CA THR A 141 -6.48 4.63 15.29
C THR A 141 -5.00 4.70 14.89
N PRO A 142 -4.05 4.79 15.86
CA PRO A 142 -2.62 4.89 15.56
C PRO A 142 -2.06 3.73 14.72
N THR A 143 -2.61 2.52 14.88
CA THR A 143 -2.23 1.32 14.13
C THR A 143 -3.48 0.58 13.69
N LEU A 144 -3.46 -0.05 12.51
CA LEU A 144 -4.62 -0.78 11.99
C LEU A 144 -5.11 -1.88 12.92
N GLU A 145 -4.20 -2.54 13.64
CA GLU A 145 -4.46 -3.63 14.57
C GLU A 145 -5.30 -3.23 15.78
N GLN A 146 -5.37 -1.93 16.09
CA GLN A 146 -6.18 -1.39 17.18
C GLN A 146 -7.59 -1.02 16.72
N HIS A 147 -7.85 -1.04 15.42
CA HIS A 147 -9.15 -0.64 14.87
C HIS A 147 -10.19 -1.76 15.07
N LEU A 148 -11.44 -1.38 15.35
CA LEU A 148 -12.57 -2.31 15.55
C LEU A 148 -12.83 -3.25 14.36
N MET A 149 -12.38 -2.86 13.17
CA MET A 149 -12.54 -3.62 11.93
C MET A 149 -11.27 -4.40 11.54
N TRP A 150 -10.28 -4.48 12.43
CA TRP A 150 -9.03 -5.18 12.16
C TRP A 150 -9.24 -6.65 11.80
N ASP A 151 -10.09 -7.35 12.55
CA ASP A 151 -10.35 -8.76 12.31
C ASP A 151 -11.00 -8.99 10.95
N ASP A 152 -11.94 -8.14 10.54
CA ASP A 152 -12.53 -8.17 9.19
C ASP A 152 -11.45 -7.97 8.11
N ILE A 153 -10.54 -7.00 8.29
CA ILE A 153 -9.44 -6.72 7.35
C ILE A 153 -8.52 -7.95 7.24
N ALA A 154 -8.11 -8.52 8.37
CA ALA A 154 -7.21 -9.66 8.41
C ALA A 154 -7.83 -10.92 7.78
N ILE A 155 -9.10 -11.20 8.09
CA ILE A 155 -9.85 -12.31 7.49
C ILE A 155 -10.03 -12.11 5.99
N LEU A 156 -10.43 -10.92 5.53
CA LEU A 156 -10.60 -10.66 4.11
C LEU A 156 -9.27 -10.73 3.34
N ALA A 157 -8.17 -10.26 3.92
CA ALA A 157 -6.83 -10.43 3.34
C ALA A 157 -6.45 -11.92 3.22
N ARG A 158 -6.84 -12.74 4.19
CA ARG A 158 -6.67 -14.21 4.11
C ARG A 158 -7.48 -14.82 2.97
N TYR A 159 -8.72 -14.36 2.75
CA TYR A 159 -9.56 -14.79 1.64
C TYR A 159 -8.96 -14.40 0.30
N LEU A 160 -8.35 -13.21 0.18
CA LEU A 160 -7.65 -12.83 -1.04
C LEU A 160 -6.49 -13.79 -1.34
N LEU A 161 -5.70 -14.20 -0.34
CA LEU A 161 -4.67 -15.21 -0.58
C LEU A 161 -5.28 -16.52 -1.10
N MET A 162 -6.36 -17.03 -0.50
CA MET A 162 -6.99 -18.28 -0.98
C MET A 162 -7.56 -18.14 -2.40
N LEU A 163 -8.23 -17.04 -2.69
CA LEU A 163 -8.79 -16.77 -4.02
C LEU A 163 -7.70 -16.46 -5.06
N SER A 164 -6.50 -16.07 -4.65
CA SER A 164 -5.41 -15.78 -5.60
C SER A 164 -4.89 -17.03 -6.31
N PHE A 165 -5.15 -18.23 -5.77
CA PHE A 165 -4.83 -19.48 -6.45
C PHE A 165 -5.65 -19.65 -7.73
N ASN A 166 -5.00 -20.17 -8.77
CA ASN A 166 -5.59 -20.42 -10.09
C ASN A 166 -6.29 -19.18 -10.69
N ASN A 167 -5.81 -17.97 -10.35
CA ASN A 167 -6.38 -16.70 -10.82
C ASN A 167 -7.88 -16.53 -10.46
N SER A 168 -8.34 -17.06 -9.33
CA SER A 168 -9.75 -16.90 -8.88
C SER A 168 -10.08 -15.49 -8.38
N LEU A 169 -9.11 -14.56 -8.45
CA LEU A 169 -9.29 -13.13 -8.23
C LEU A 169 -9.56 -12.34 -9.52
N ASP A 170 -9.49 -12.98 -10.69
CA ASP A 170 -9.52 -12.27 -11.97
C ASP A 170 -8.54 -11.07 -11.97
N VAL A 171 -7.26 -11.39 -11.78
CA VAL A 171 -6.21 -10.44 -11.39
C VAL A 171 -6.10 -9.27 -12.36
N ALA A 172 -6.20 -9.52 -13.67
CA ALA A 172 -6.11 -8.46 -14.67
C ALA A 172 -7.24 -7.42 -14.50
N SER A 173 -8.47 -7.85 -14.25
CA SER A 173 -9.60 -6.93 -14.06
C SER A 173 -9.52 -6.11 -12.77
N HIS A 174 -8.81 -6.62 -11.75
CA HIS A 174 -8.80 -6.03 -10.41
C HIS A 174 -7.43 -5.53 -9.93
N LEU A 175 -6.40 -5.53 -10.79
CA LEU A 175 -5.01 -5.26 -10.42
C LEU A 175 -4.82 -3.95 -9.61
N PRO A 176 -5.44 -2.81 -9.97
CA PRO A 176 -5.29 -1.57 -9.20
C PRO A 176 -5.73 -1.69 -7.74
N TYR A 177 -6.84 -2.38 -7.50
CA TYR A 177 -7.38 -2.59 -6.16
C TYR A 177 -6.51 -3.56 -5.36
N LEU A 178 -6.01 -4.63 -6.01
CA LEU A 178 -5.12 -5.59 -5.37
C LEU A 178 -3.80 -4.94 -4.94
N PHE A 179 -3.16 -4.16 -5.80
CA PHE A 179 -1.93 -3.43 -5.46
C PHE A 179 -2.17 -2.36 -4.40
N HIS A 180 -3.32 -1.68 -4.43
CA HIS A 180 -3.71 -0.76 -3.37
C HIS A 180 -3.85 -1.48 -2.01
N ILE A 181 -4.55 -2.61 -1.96
CA ILE A 181 -4.69 -3.42 -0.73
C ILE A 181 -3.32 -3.89 -0.23
N VAL A 182 -2.48 -4.46 -1.11
CA VAL A 182 -1.14 -4.94 -0.77
C VAL A 182 -0.30 -3.83 -0.14
N THR A 183 -0.24 -2.66 -0.78
CA THR A 183 0.59 -1.53 -0.30
C THR A 183 0.10 -0.92 1.01
N LEU A 184 -1.20 -0.98 1.30
CA LEU A 184 -1.72 -0.57 2.61
C LEU A 184 -1.45 -1.61 3.72
N LEU A 185 -1.45 -2.90 3.39
CA LEU A 185 -1.39 -3.99 4.39
C LEU A 185 -0.01 -4.64 4.57
N VAL A 186 0.98 -4.34 3.73
CA VAL A 186 2.32 -4.90 3.87
C VAL A 186 2.93 -4.60 5.24
N HIS A 187 3.64 -5.55 5.84
CA HIS A 187 4.26 -5.42 7.17
C HIS A 187 3.25 -5.16 8.33
N THR A 188 1.94 -5.34 8.10
CA THR A 188 0.90 -5.14 9.13
C THR A 188 0.45 -6.49 9.72
N GLY A 189 0.17 -6.52 11.02
CA GLY A 189 -0.35 -7.69 11.72
C GLY A 189 0.69 -8.77 12.00
N PRO A 190 0.23 -10.00 12.35
CA PRO A 190 1.12 -11.11 12.67
C PRO A 190 1.88 -11.62 11.43
N VAL A 191 2.97 -12.34 11.65
CA VAL A 191 3.84 -12.85 10.57
C VAL A 191 3.08 -13.72 9.56
N SER A 192 2.07 -14.48 10.00
CA SER A 192 1.21 -15.27 9.10
C SER A 192 0.43 -14.39 8.12
N LEU A 193 -0.08 -13.24 8.56
CA LEU A 193 -0.76 -12.28 7.71
C LEU A 193 0.23 -11.57 6.76
N ARG A 194 1.40 -11.16 7.28
CA ARG A 194 2.48 -10.58 6.45
C ARG A 194 2.91 -11.53 5.34
N ALA A 195 3.10 -12.81 5.68
CA ALA A 195 3.37 -13.88 4.72
C ALA A 195 2.19 -14.13 3.76
N SER A 196 0.95 -13.92 4.20
CA SER A 196 -0.24 -13.99 3.34
C SER A 196 -0.26 -12.87 2.28
N ILE A 197 0.07 -11.63 2.67
CA ILE A 197 0.19 -10.51 1.74
C ILE A 197 1.34 -10.72 0.75
N HIS A 198 2.47 -11.26 1.21
CA HIS A 198 3.57 -11.66 0.33
C HIS A 198 3.14 -12.75 -0.67
N GLY A 199 2.52 -13.83 -0.19
CA GLY A 199 2.00 -14.91 -1.03
C GLY A 199 0.96 -14.42 -2.04
N LEU A 200 0.12 -13.44 -1.66
CA LEU A 200 -0.83 -12.80 -2.56
C LEU A 200 -0.10 -12.09 -3.71
N VAL A 201 1.00 -11.36 -3.45
CA VAL A 201 1.80 -10.71 -4.50
C VAL A 201 2.41 -11.74 -5.45
N ILE A 202 3.00 -12.81 -4.91
CA ILE A 202 3.55 -13.92 -5.71
C ILE A 202 2.47 -14.51 -6.62
N ASN A 203 1.27 -14.78 -6.08
CA ASN A 203 0.16 -15.34 -6.85
C ASN A 203 -0.43 -14.36 -7.87
N ILE A 204 -0.42 -13.04 -7.59
CA ILE A 204 -0.78 -12.00 -8.56
C ILE A 204 0.19 -12.01 -9.74
N ILE A 205 1.50 -11.96 -9.48
CA ILE A 205 2.53 -11.97 -10.53
C ILE A 205 2.44 -13.27 -11.34
N HIS A 206 2.30 -14.41 -10.66
CA HIS A 206 2.12 -15.70 -11.31
C HIS A 206 0.85 -15.73 -12.18
N SER A 207 -0.27 -15.18 -11.70
CA SER A 207 -1.51 -15.11 -12.47
C SER A 207 -1.35 -14.24 -13.72
N LEU A 208 -0.59 -13.15 -13.65
CA LEU A 208 -0.23 -12.35 -14.82
C LEU A 208 0.68 -13.13 -15.79
N CYS A 209 1.63 -13.93 -15.29
CA CYS A 209 2.45 -14.82 -16.12
C CYS A 209 1.62 -15.87 -16.86
N THR A 210 0.63 -16.46 -16.19
CA THR A 210 -0.19 -17.54 -16.76
C THR A 210 -1.48 -17.04 -17.40
N CYS A 211 -1.69 -15.73 -17.46
CA CYS A 211 -2.89 -15.14 -18.03
C CYS A 211 -2.95 -15.42 -19.54
N THR A 212 -4.09 -15.95 -20.00
CA THR A 212 -4.33 -16.16 -21.43
C THR A 212 -5.09 -14.99 -22.07
N LYS A 213 -5.90 -14.29 -21.27
CA LYS A 213 -6.69 -13.13 -21.68
C LYS A 213 -6.78 -12.13 -20.53
N PRO A 214 -6.21 -10.92 -20.65
CA PRO A 214 -5.32 -10.48 -21.74
C PRO A 214 -3.99 -11.25 -21.80
N SER A 215 -3.31 -11.20 -22.95
CA SER A 215 -1.99 -11.84 -23.13
C SER A 215 -0.86 -10.85 -22.83
N PHE A 216 0.11 -11.29 -22.03
CA PHE A 216 1.29 -10.50 -21.62
C PHE A 216 2.60 -11.06 -22.17
N ASN A 217 2.59 -11.65 -23.37
CA ASN A 217 3.73 -12.36 -23.94
C ASN A 217 5.03 -11.53 -23.95
N ASP A 218 4.95 -10.25 -24.34
CA ASP A 218 6.12 -9.35 -24.42
C ASP A 218 6.63 -8.92 -23.03
N THR A 219 5.82 -9.11 -21.99
CA THR A 219 6.10 -8.74 -20.60
C THR A 219 6.49 -9.95 -19.73
N GLN A 220 6.44 -11.17 -20.27
CA GLN A 220 6.76 -12.42 -19.56
C GLN A 220 8.12 -12.38 -18.87
N ARG A 221 9.13 -11.79 -19.53
CA ARG A 221 10.48 -11.67 -18.94
C ARG A 221 10.47 -10.80 -17.68
N VAL A 222 9.79 -9.66 -17.70
CA VAL A 222 9.69 -8.74 -16.54
C VAL A 222 8.97 -9.43 -15.40
N LEU A 223 7.86 -10.12 -15.68
CA LEU A 223 7.08 -10.82 -14.65
C LEU A 223 7.87 -11.98 -14.00
N ARG A 224 8.64 -12.75 -14.79
CA ARG A 224 9.50 -13.81 -14.25
C ARG A 224 10.62 -13.25 -13.38
N LEU A 225 11.29 -12.19 -13.83
CA LEU A 225 12.32 -11.51 -13.02
C LEU A 225 11.73 -10.94 -11.73
N SER A 226 10.51 -10.40 -11.80
CA SER A 226 9.78 -9.92 -10.62
C SER A 226 9.48 -11.07 -9.66
N LEU A 227 9.05 -12.23 -10.16
CA LEU A 227 8.80 -13.41 -9.34
C LEU A 227 10.05 -13.89 -8.59
N ASP A 228 11.19 -13.89 -9.30
CA ASP A 228 12.50 -14.21 -8.72
C ASP A 228 12.90 -13.17 -7.65
N GLU A 229 12.73 -11.88 -7.95
CA GLU A 229 13.05 -10.78 -7.04
C GLU A 229 12.22 -10.82 -5.75
N PHE A 230 10.90 -10.96 -5.85
CA PHE A 230 10.02 -11.07 -4.67
C PHE A 230 10.27 -12.36 -3.86
N SER A 231 10.97 -13.33 -4.42
CA SER A 231 11.41 -14.55 -3.74
C SER A 231 12.76 -14.41 -3.03
N LEU A 232 13.46 -13.28 -3.20
CA LEU A 232 14.74 -13.04 -2.52
C LEU A 232 14.54 -12.75 -1.02
N PRO A 233 15.49 -13.14 -0.14
CA PRO A 233 15.42 -12.87 1.30
C PRO A 233 15.24 -11.39 1.65
N LYS A 234 15.78 -10.49 0.82
CA LYS A 234 15.59 -9.03 0.97
C LYS A 234 14.10 -8.67 0.96
N PHE A 235 13.31 -9.24 0.03
CA PHE A 235 11.87 -8.94 -0.06
C PHE A 235 11.08 -9.54 1.09
N TYR A 236 11.49 -10.67 1.66
CA TYR A 236 10.86 -11.17 2.89
C TYR A 236 11.03 -10.17 4.05
N HIS A 237 12.22 -9.59 4.19
CA HIS A 237 12.48 -8.53 5.17
C HIS A 237 11.64 -7.27 4.92
N LEU A 238 11.50 -6.84 3.66
CA LEU A 238 10.66 -5.68 3.31
C LEU A 238 9.18 -5.90 3.70
N PHE A 239 8.70 -7.14 3.66
CA PHE A 239 7.34 -7.51 4.09
C PHE A 239 7.23 -7.74 5.61
N GLY A 240 8.30 -7.59 6.37
CA GLY A 240 8.33 -7.83 7.81
C GLY A 240 8.28 -9.32 8.17
N ILE A 241 8.78 -10.18 7.28
CA ILE A 241 8.87 -11.63 7.43
C ILE A 241 10.32 -11.94 7.81
N GLY A 242 10.56 -12.22 9.10
CA GLY A 242 11.88 -12.55 9.62
C GLY A 242 12.44 -13.89 9.11
N LYS A 243 13.53 -14.40 9.73
CA LYS A 243 14.22 -15.65 9.33
C LYS A 243 13.34 -16.90 9.47
N VAL A 244 12.37 -17.05 8.57
CA VAL A 244 11.52 -18.23 8.44
C VAL A 244 12.14 -19.17 7.42
N LYS A 245 12.05 -20.48 7.67
CA LYS A 245 12.58 -21.50 6.75
C LYS A 245 11.86 -21.51 5.39
N SER A 246 10.59 -21.11 5.38
CA SER A 246 9.78 -20.96 4.17
C SER A 246 8.62 -19.99 4.42
N THR A 247 8.53 -18.95 3.60
CA THR A 247 7.46 -17.95 3.65
C THR A 247 6.10 -18.57 3.33
N ALA A 248 6.05 -19.43 2.31
CA ALA A 248 4.83 -20.18 1.96
C ALA A 248 4.35 -21.03 3.14
N VAL A 249 5.24 -21.81 3.77
CA VAL A 249 4.87 -22.60 4.95
C VAL A 249 4.39 -21.71 6.09
N THR A 250 4.97 -20.52 6.26
CA THR A 250 4.56 -19.58 7.31
C THR A 250 3.18 -18.96 7.03
N ALA A 251 2.85 -18.67 5.76
CA ALA A 251 1.54 -18.18 5.35
C ALA A 251 0.43 -19.21 5.60
N PHE A 252 0.72 -20.50 5.44
CA PHE A 252 -0.25 -21.60 5.63
C PHE A 252 -0.12 -22.32 6.98
N ARG A 253 0.81 -21.92 7.85
CA ARG A 253 0.90 -22.46 9.20
C ARG A 253 -0.23 -21.90 10.06
N SER A 254 -1.31 -22.66 10.10
CA SER A 254 -2.33 -22.56 11.14
C SER A 254 -1.70 -22.99 12.47
N ASN A 255 -1.80 -22.18 13.53
CA ASN A 255 -1.37 -22.54 14.88
C ASN A 255 -2.36 -23.54 15.53
N CYS A 256 -2.81 -24.55 14.78
CA CYS A 256 -3.70 -25.62 15.21
C CYS A 256 -2.95 -26.65 16.07
N ARG A 257 -2.33 -26.23 17.17
CA ARG A 257 -2.04 -27.15 18.28
C ARG A 257 -3.25 -27.16 19.20
N HIS A 258 -4.04 -28.22 19.03
CA HIS A 258 -5.09 -28.74 19.89
C HIS A 258 -5.20 -28.10 21.30
N GLY A 259 -6.31 -27.42 21.56
CA GLY A 259 -7.08 -27.59 22.80
C GLY A 259 -6.56 -27.02 24.12
N LEU A 260 -5.51 -26.18 24.17
CA LEU A 260 -5.13 -25.51 25.41
C LEU A 260 -5.14 -24.00 25.22
N LEU A 261 -5.99 -23.36 26.04
CA LEU A 261 -6.06 -21.95 26.37
C LEU A 261 -4.76 -21.20 26.07
N ASP A 262 -4.64 -20.69 24.86
CA ASP A 262 -3.66 -19.64 24.57
C ASP A 262 -4.44 -18.42 24.13
N ARG A 263 -4.99 -17.77 25.15
CA ARG A 263 -5.43 -16.37 25.16
C ARG A 263 -4.22 -15.43 25.00
N SER A 264 -3.16 -15.89 24.31
CA SER A 264 -1.86 -15.26 24.08
C SER A 264 -1.86 -14.28 22.92
N PHE A 265 -3.03 -13.95 22.37
CA PHE A 265 -3.19 -12.71 21.60
C PHE A 265 -2.98 -11.44 22.46
N ALA A 266 -2.82 -11.59 23.78
CA ALA A 266 -2.53 -10.51 24.71
C ALA A 266 -1.03 -10.22 24.95
N CYS A 267 -0.07 -10.92 24.31
CA CYS A 267 1.35 -10.60 24.53
C CYS A 267 2.24 -10.91 23.32
N ALA A 268 2.13 -10.10 22.27
CA ALA A 268 3.22 -9.86 21.32
C ALA A 268 3.51 -8.36 21.28
N THR A 269 3.74 -7.77 22.46
CA THR A 269 4.12 -6.36 22.63
C THR A 269 5.58 -6.08 22.22
N ALA A 270 6.34 -7.09 21.78
CA ALA A 270 7.76 -6.97 21.51
C ALA A 270 8.17 -6.83 20.03
N ASP A 271 7.26 -7.05 19.07
CA ASP A 271 7.60 -7.15 17.63
C ASP A 271 6.90 -6.09 16.74
N GLN A 272 6.31 -5.06 17.36
CA GLN A 272 5.62 -3.96 16.68
C GLN A 272 6.61 -2.89 16.20
N GLU A 273 7.69 -3.32 15.54
CA GLU A 273 8.56 -2.38 14.83
C GLU A 273 7.76 -1.79 13.67
N ARG A 274 7.53 -0.47 13.70
CA ARG A 274 6.84 0.24 12.63
C ARG A 274 7.66 0.08 11.34
N MET A 275 6.99 -0.30 10.26
CA MET A 275 7.63 -0.48 8.96
C MET A 275 8.38 0.80 8.54
N PRO A 276 9.68 0.73 8.21
CA PRO A 276 10.39 1.83 7.57
C PRO A 276 9.73 2.21 6.24
N LEU A 277 9.42 3.50 6.04
CA LEU A 277 8.73 3.98 4.84
C LEU A 277 9.51 3.71 3.54
N ALA A 278 10.84 3.68 3.61
CA ALA A 278 11.70 3.29 2.50
C ALA A 278 11.44 1.84 2.01
N TYR A 279 10.95 0.94 2.87
CA TYR A 279 10.62 -0.42 2.44
C TYR A 279 9.37 -0.41 1.55
N LEU A 280 8.38 0.40 1.92
CA LEU A 280 7.17 0.58 1.11
C LEU A 280 7.48 1.25 -0.22
N GLU A 281 8.41 2.20 -0.26
CA GLU A 281 8.89 2.82 -1.50
C GLU A 281 9.44 1.77 -2.47
N ILE A 282 10.35 0.90 -2.00
CA ILE A 282 10.94 -0.18 -2.82
C ILE A 282 9.86 -1.14 -3.34
N ILE A 283 8.94 -1.56 -2.48
CA ILE A 283 7.85 -2.46 -2.89
C ILE A 283 6.95 -1.78 -3.91
N THR A 284 6.60 -0.50 -3.69
CA THR A 284 5.69 0.23 -4.58
C THR A 284 6.33 0.45 -5.95
N ASP A 285 7.63 0.77 -6.02
CA ASP A 285 8.37 0.92 -7.27
C ASP A 285 8.41 -0.40 -8.06
N ALA A 286 8.66 -1.53 -7.39
CA ALA A 286 8.63 -2.85 -8.03
C ALA A 286 7.22 -3.21 -8.57
N LEU A 287 6.17 -2.92 -7.80
CA LEU A 287 4.79 -3.12 -8.24
C LEU A 287 4.41 -2.18 -9.40
N LEU A 288 4.89 -0.94 -9.39
CA LEU A 288 4.68 0.03 -10.47
C LEU A 288 5.35 -0.45 -11.77
N GLU A 289 6.58 -0.95 -11.71
CA GLU A 289 7.28 -1.51 -12.87
C GLU A 289 6.48 -2.66 -13.51
N ILE A 290 5.96 -3.58 -12.68
CA ILE A 290 5.09 -4.68 -13.14
C ILE A 290 3.84 -4.15 -13.82
N MET A 291 3.14 -3.20 -13.17
CA MET A 291 1.90 -2.62 -13.71
C MET A 291 2.16 -1.94 -15.06
N GLU A 292 3.17 -1.06 -15.14
CA GLU A 292 3.50 -0.33 -16.37
C GLU A 292 3.95 -1.26 -17.50
N ALA A 293 4.69 -2.32 -17.18
CA ALA A 293 5.08 -3.32 -18.15
C ALA A 293 3.87 -4.09 -18.69
N CYS A 294 2.89 -4.42 -17.85
CA CYS A 294 1.65 -5.08 -18.29
C CYS A 294 0.77 -4.13 -19.12
N MET A 295 0.63 -2.87 -18.70
CA MET A 295 -0.21 -1.85 -19.37
C MET A 295 0.18 -1.63 -20.83
N LYS A 296 1.45 -1.80 -21.20
CA LYS A 296 1.92 -1.68 -22.60
C LYS A 296 1.22 -2.64 -23.57
N ASN A 297 0.71 -3.78 -23.07
CA ASN A 297 -0.02 -4.76 -23.87
C ASN A 297 -1.52 -4.50 -23.94
N LEU A 298 -2.02 -3.49 -23.22
CA LEU A 298 -3.45 -3.24 -23.03
C LEU A 298 -3.84 -1.87 -23.60
N PRO A 299 -4.60 -1.82 -24.71
CA PRO A 299 -5.09 -0.55 -25.21
C PRO A 299 -6.05 0.08 -24.18
N SER A 300 -6.01 1.40 -24.02
CA SER A 300 -6.90 2.17 -23.13
C SER A 300 -6.91 1.72 -21.65
N CYS A 301 -5.83 1.11 -21.18
CA CYS A 301 -5.71 0.69 -19.79
C CYS A 301 -5.58 1.89 -18.84
N ASP A 302 -6.44 1.95 -17.82
CA ASP A 302 -6.50 3.02 -16.83
C ASP A 302 -6.01 2.58 -15.44
N TRP A 303 -5.34 1.42 -15.34
CA TRP A 303 -4.93 0.82 -14.07
C TRP A 303 -4.14 1.78 -13.17
N LEU A 304 -3.14 2.45 -13.73
CA LEU A 304 -2.33 3.41 -12.98
C LEU A 304 -3.15 4.61 -12.50
N THR A 305 -4.08 5.09 -13.32
CA THR A 305 -5.00 6.18 -12.96
C THR A 305 -5.90 5.77 -11.79
N GLN A 306 -6.48 4.57 -11.85
CA GLN A 306 -7.31 4.03 -10.76
C GLN A 306 -6.51 3.88 -9.46
N TRP A 307 -5.30 3.28 -9.54
CA TRP A 307 -4.46 3.09 -8.35
C TRP A 307 -4.02 4.42 -7.74
N THR A 308 -3.65 5.39 -8.59
CA THR A 308 -3.31 6.75 -8.17
C THR A 308 -4.48 7.43 -7.46
N ALA A 309 -5.70 7.31 -7.98
CA ALA A 309 -6.90 7.88 -7.36
C ALA A 309 -7.17 7.27 -5.98
N LEU A 310 -7.03 5.94 -5.84
CA LEU A 310 -7.16 5.25 -4.56
C LEU A 310 -6.12 5.74 -3.55
N ALA A 311 -4.83 5.71 -3.90
CA ALA A 311 -3.74 6.17 -3.02
C ALA A 311 -3.92 7.65 -2.61
N LYS A 312 -4.24 8.51 -3.58
CA LYS A 312 -4.51 9.93 -3.35
C LYS A 312 -5.64 10.15 -2.34
N SER A 313 -6.72 9.37 -2.43
CA SER A 313 -7.89 9.53 -1.54
C SER A 313 -7.56 9.27 -0.06
N PHE A 314 -6.59 8.39 0.23
CA PHE A 314 -6.09 8.12 1.58
C PHE A 314 -4.99 9.10 2.00
N ALA A 315 -4.11 9.51 1.08
CA ALA A 315 -3.02 10.45 1.37
C ALA A 315 -3.51 11.79 1.94
N PHE A 316 -4.70 12.23 1.51
CA PHE A 316 -5.32 13.50 1.94
C PHE A 316 -6.41 13.34 3.01
N ARG A 317 -6.59 12.14 3.58
CA ARG A 317 -7.58 11.85 4.61
C ARG A 317 -6.87 11.48 5.91
N TYR A 318 -7.29 12.06 7.03
CA TYR A 318 -6.66 11.79 8.32
C TYR A 318 -6.88 10.32 8.71
N ASN A 319 -5.77 9.57 8.81
CA ASN A 319 -5.73 8.20 9.28
C ASN A 319 -4.27 7.87 9.64
N PRO A 320 -3.85 7.96 10.91
CA PRO A 320 -2.44 7.84 11.28
C PRO A 320 -1.84 6.48 10.92
N ALA A 321 -2.63 5.41 10.87
CA ALA A 321 -2.16 4.09 10.45
C ALA A 321 -1.87 3.98 8.94
N LEU A 322 -2.66 4.66 8.09
CA LEU A 322 -2.65 4.46 6.64
C LEU A 322 -2.21 5.68 5.82
N GLN A 323 -2.42 6.88 6.32
CA GLN A 323 -2.10 8.13 5.61
C GLN A 323 -0.61 8.25 5.26
N PRO A 324 0.35 7.97 6.16
CA PRO A 324 1.77 7.98 5.81
C PRO A 324 2.10 6.98 4.70
N ARG A 325 1.49 5.78 4.73
CA ARG A 325 1.68 4.75 3.71
C ARG A 325 1.13 5.20 2.36
N ALA A 326 -0.09 5.73 2.34
CA ALA A 326 -0.75 6.22 1.14
C ALA A 326 0.01 7.40 0.50
N LEU A 327 0.65 8.25 1.30
CA LEU A 327 1.52 9.34 0.83
C LEU A 327 2.75 8.82 0.08
N ILE A 328 3.42 7.80 0.62
CA ILE A 328 4.55 7.14 -0.07
C ILE A 328 4.07 6.56 -1.40
N VAL A 329 2.97 5.78 -1.38
CA VAL A 329 2.42 5.16 -2.58
C VAL A 329 2.08 6.22 -3.63
N PHE A 330 1.35 7.27 -3.24
CA PHE A 330 0.99 8.38 -4.11
C PHE A 330 2.21 9.06 -4.71
N GLY A 331 3.26 9.31 -3.93
CA GLY A 331 4.52 9.87 -4.41
C GLY A 331 5.25 8.98 -5.43
N CYS A 332 5.18 7.65 -5.27
CA CYS A 332 5.84 6.72 -6.18
C CYS A 332 5.12 6.60 -7.53
N ILE A 333 3.78 6.49 -7.51
CA ILE A 333 2.99 6.11 -8.69
C ILE A 333 2.47 7.30 -9.51
N SER A 334 2.49 8.52 -8.94
CA SER A 334 1.99 9.71 -9.62
C SER A 334 2.82 10.05 -10.88
N LYS A 335 2.12 10.46 -11.95
CA LYS A 335 2.72 10.97 -13.19
C LYS A 335 2.54 12.48 -13.40
N GLY A 336 1.81 13.13 -12.50
CA GLY A 336 1.57 14.55 -12.51
C GLY A 336 1.02 14.99 -11.15
N VAL A 337 1.27 16.25 -10.78
CA VAL A 337 0.72 16.85 -9.56
C VAL A 337 0.38 18.32 -9.79
N THR A 338 -0.74 18.74 -9.22
CA THR A 338 -1.23 20.12 -9.27
C THR A 338 -0.68 20.94 -8.11
N ASP A 339 -0.63 22.26 -8.31
CA ASP A 339 -0.24 23.19 -7.24
C ASP A 339 -1.17 23.08 -6.02
N GLN A 340 -2.45 22.74 -6.22
CA GLN A 340 -3.40 22.56 -5.14
C GLN A 340 -3.09 21.35 -4.28
N GLU A 341 -2.71 20.22 -4.89
CA GLU A 341 -2.31 19.01 -4.17
C GLU A 341 -1.02 19.23 -3.38
N ALA A 342 -0.01 19.85 -4.00
CA ALA A 342 1.24 20.18 -3.31
C ALA A 342 1.00 21.15 -2.13
N LYS A 343 0.18 22.19 -2.33
CA LYS A 343 -0.24 23.09 -1.23
C LYS A 343 -0.99 22.35 -0.13
N GLN A 344 -1.83 21.37 -0.48
CA GLN A 344 -2.55 20.58 0.51
C GLN A 344 -1.59 19.73 1.34
N LEU A 345 -0.59 19.10 0.72
CA LEU A 345 0.47 18.37 1.45
C LEU A 345 1.22 19.29 2.40
N LEU A 346 1.58 20.51 1.96
CA LEU A 346 2.23 21.50 2.81
C LEU A 346 1.35 21.93 3.98
N ARG A 347 0.03 22.07 3.81
CA ARG A 347 -0.89 22.35 4.93
C ARG A 347 -0.95 21.21 5.93
N VAL A 348 -0.94 19.95 5.46
CA VAL A 348 -0.88 18.79 6.35
C VAL A 348 0.47 18.77 7.09
N LEU A 349 1.57 19.10 6.41
CA LEU A 349 2.90 19.20 7.02
C LEU A 349 2.94 20.24 8.14
N VAL A 350 2.37 21.44 7.91
CA VAL A 350 2.27 22.49 8.95
C VAL A 350 1.56 21.96 10.20
N LYS A 351 0.38 21.34 10.03
CA LYS A 351 -0.37 20.76 11.17
C LYS A 351 0.41 19.64 11.88
N ALA A 352 1.11 18.81 11.11
CA ALA A 352 1.91 17.73 11.68
C ALA A 352 3.11 18.27 12.48
N LEU A 353 3.75 19.34 11.99
CA LEU A 353 4.83 20.05 12.69
C LEU A 353 4.35 20.80 13.93
N GLU A 354 3.16 21.43 13.88
CA GLU A 354 2.54 22.09 15.04
C GLU A 354 2.25 21.10 16.18
N ALA A 355 1.76 19.90 15.83
CA ALA A 355 1.51 18.85 16.81
C ALA A 355 2.81 18.17 17.27
N PHE A 356 3.76 17.98 16.36
CA PHE A 356 5.05 17.29 16.54
C PHE A 356 4.93 15.92 17.23
N GLN A 357 3.82 15.21 17.01
CA GLN A 357 3.52 13.91 17.63
C GLN A 357 3.73 12.73 16.67
N ASP A 358 3.60 12.97 15.36
CA ASP A 358 3.67 11.93 14.33
C ASP A 358 4.82 12.21 13.36
N LEU A 359 6.05 11.86 13.80
CA LEU A 359 7.26 12.00 12.99
C LEU A 359 7.18 11.19 11.69
N GLN A 360 6.44 10.07 11.69
CA GLN A 360 6.28 9.23 10.51
C GLN A 360 5.41 9.91 9.44
N LEU A 361 4.36 10.63 9.84
CA LEU A 361 3.58 11.46 8.92
C LEU A 361 4.44 12.59 8.32
N ILE A 362 5.23 13.28 9.15
CA ILE A 362 6.14 14.34 8.68
C ILE A 362 7.11 13.76 7.64
N ASP A 363 7.75 12.65 7.97
CA ASP A 363 8.70 11.95 7.10
C ASP A 363 8.04 11.52 5.77
N ALA A 364 6.85 10.91 5.83
CA ALA A 364 6.10 10.50 4.64
C ALA A 364 5.73 11.67 3.73
N ILE A 365 5.39 12.83 4.29
CA ILE A 365 5.10 14.04 3.49
C ILE A 365 6.38 14.53 2.81
N ILE A 366 7.51 14.55 3.51
CA ILE A 366 8.80 14.97 2.94
C ILE A 366 9.24 14.02 1.82
N MET A 367 9.17 12.71 2.05
CA MET A 367 9.46 11.68 1.04
C MET A 367 8.52 11.81 -0.17
N GLY A 368 7.22 11.97 0.08
CA GLY A 368 6.22 12.19 -0.98
C GLY A 368 6.51 13.45 -1.79
N LEU A 369 6.75 14.59 -1.15
CA LEU A 369 7.11 15.84 -1.82
C LEU A 369 8.41 15.73 -2.61
N THR A 370 9.38 14.95 -2.12
CA THR A 370 10.63 14.69 -2.84
C THR A 370 10.35 14.08 -4.21
N ARG A 371 9.42 13.11 -4.30
CA ARG A 371 9.06 12.47 -5.57
C ARG A 371 8.06 13.29 -6.41
N LEU A 372 7.21 14.08 -5.77
CA LEU A 372 6.16 14.85 -6.46
C LEU A 372 6.68 16.18 -7.03
N GLN A 373 7.66 16.83 -6.39
CA GLN A 373 8.12 18.15 -6.85
C GLN A 373 8.60 18.20 -8.31
N PRO A 374 9.27 17.19 -8.89
CA PRO A 374 9.69 17.24 -10.30
C PRO A 374 8.50 17.15 -11.26
N LEU A 375 7.34 16.68 -10.79
CA LEU A 375 6.10 16.55 -11.57
C LEU A 375 5.26 17.84 -11.57
N LEU A 376 5.64 18.85 -10.79
CA LEU A 376 5.03 20.16 -10.83
C LEU A 376 5.41 20.88 -12.13
N ARG A 377 4.50 21.72 -12.61
CA ARG A 377 4.80 22.62 -13.74
C ARG A 377 6.03 23.50 -13.43
N PRO A 378 6.91 23.77 -14.41
CA PRO A 378 8.12 24.57 -14.19
C PRO A 378 7.85 25.96 -13.60
N GLU A 379 6.71 26.57 -13.95
CA GLU A 379 6.31 27.91 -13.50
C GLU A 379 5.76 27.94 -12.07
N SER A 380 5.61 26.78 -11.42
CA SER A 380 5.02 26.70 -10.10
C SER A 380 5.86 27.46 -9.07
N PRO A 381 5.27 28.40 -8.30
CA PRO A 381 5.99 29.11 -7.25
C PRO A 381 6.39 28.18 -6.08
N ILE A 382 5.82 26.97 -6.03
CA ILE A 382 6.05 26.00 -4.96
C ILE A 382 7.49 25.49 -4.97
N HIS A 383 8.16 25.41 -6.12
CA HIS A 383 9.55 24.96 -6.21
C HIS A 383 10.48 25.76 -5.29
N ARG A 384 10.32 27.09 -5.26
CA ARG A 384 11.13 27.98 -4.41
C ARG A 384 10.78 27.85 -2.93
N ALA A 385 9.50 27.61 -2.63
CA ALA A 385 9.06 27.38 -1.25
C ALA A 385 9.62 26.05 -0.70
N LEU A 386 9.69 25.00 -1.53
CA LEU A 386 10.19 23.68 -1.13
C LEU A 386 11.68 23.69 -0.72
N PHE A 387 12.49 24.58 -1.30
CA PHE A 387 13.86 24.82 -0.82
C PHE A 387 13.85 25.15 0.67
N TRP A 388 13.02 26.13 1.07
CA TRP A 388 12.95 26.56 2.46
C TRP A 388 12.27 25.54 3.37
N VAL A 389 11.29 24.79 2.87
CA VAL A 389 10.73 23.65 3.61
C VAL A 389 11.83 22.64 3.94
N ALA A 390 12.68 22.30 2.96
CA ALA A 390 13.79 21.38 3.19
C ALA A 390 14.78 21.92 4.24
N ILE A 391 15.16 23.20 4.15
CA ILE A 391 16.02 23.85 5.15
C ILE A 391 15.36 23.81 6.54
N SER A 392 14.07 24.13 6.64
CA SER A 392 13.37 24.08 7.93
C SER A 392 13.38 22.69 8.54
N VAL A 393 13.22 21.64 7.74
CA VAL A 393 13.32 20.24 8.20
C VAL A 393 14.71 19.91 8.73
N LEU A 394 15.78 20.38 8.06
CA LEU A 394 17.16 20.19 8.54
C LEU A 394 17.43 20.89 9.89
N GLN A 395 16.60 21.86 10.28
CA GLN A 395 16.70 22.59 11.54
C GLN A 395 15.98 21.90 12.72
N LEU A 396 15.14 20.89 12.47
CA LEU A 396 14.33 20.22 13.50
C LEU A 396 15.13 19.29 14.44
N ASP A 397 16.43 19.10 14.19
CA ASP A 397 17.35 18.24 14.97
C ASP A 397 16.92 16.77 15.13
N GLU A 398 15.99 16.30 14.29
CA GLU A 398 15.55 14.92 14.23
C GLU A 398 16.32 14.13 13.17
N MET A 399 16.98 13.04 13.56
CA MET A 399 17.91 12.29 12.69
C MET A 399 17.22 11.72 11.44
N ALA A 400 16.06 11.08 11.61
CA ALA A 400 15.31 10.52 10.48
C ALA A 400 14.84 11.62 9.52
N LEU A 401 14.30 12.72 10.07
CA LEU A 401 13.84 13.85 9.28
C LEU A 401 14.98 14.58 8.57
N TYR A 402 16.18 14.64 9.16
CA TYR A 402 17.35 15.22 8.52
C TYR A 402 17.69 14.48 7.21
N ALA A 403 17.67 13.15 7.23
CA ALA A 403 17.98 12.34 6.04
C ALA A 403 16.98 12.60 4.89
N SER A 404 15.69 12.70 5.22
CA SER A 404 14.61 12.97 4.27
C SER A 404 14.59 14.44 3.81
N GLY A 405 14.81 15.40 4.71
CA GLY A 405 14.95 16.82 4.38
C GLY A 405 16.13 17.07 3.44
N LEU A 406 17.25 16.37 3.64
CA LEU A 406 18.40 16.45 2.74
C LEU A 406 18.09 15.87 1.36
N ALA A 407 17.30 14.79 1.27
CA ALA A 407 16.83 14.25 0.00
C ALA A 407 15.89 15.23 -0.72
N LEU A 408 14.98 15.87 0.00
CA LEU A 408 14.10 16.90 -0.54
C LEU A 408 14.90 18.07 -1.11
N LEU A 409 15.92 18.54 -0.37
CA LEU A 409 16.80 19.63 -0.81
C LEU A 409 17.60 19.25 -2.06
N GLU A 410 18.19 18.06 -2.08
CA GLU A 410 18.94 17.57 -3.24
C GLU A 410 18.07 17.55 -4.49
N GLN A 411 16.90 16.93 -4.40
CA GLN A 411 15.97 16.84 -5.52
C GLN A 411 15.46 18.22 -5.94
N ASN A 412 15.25 19.13 -4.98
CA ASN A 412 14.81 20.49 -5.25
C ASN A 412 15.87 21.29 -6.03
N LEU A 413 17.13 21.23 -5.60
CA LEU A 413 18.24 21.88 -6.28
C LEU A 413 18.42 21.32 -7.70
N HIS A 414 18.34 20.00 -7.85
CA HIS A 414 18.39 19.37 -9.17
C HIS A 414 17.24 19.85 -10.07
N THR A 415 16.00 19.86 -9.56
CA THR A 415 14.83 20.32 -10.31
C THR A 415 14.97 21.79 -10.73
N LEU A 416 15.31 22.69 -9.82
CA LEU A 416 15.52 24.11 -10.12
C LEU A 416 16.66 24.34 -11.11
N ASP A 417 17.77 23.60 -10.99
CA ASP A 417 18.91 23.72 -11.89
C ASP A 417 18.58 23.21 -13.30
N SER A 418 17.87 22.08 -13.41
CA SER A 418 17.42 21.52 -14.69
C SER A 418 16.44 22.42 -15.43
N GLN A 419 15.67 23.24 -14.70
CA GLN A 419 14.78 24.25 -15.25
C GLN A 419 15.51 25.54 -15.68
N GLY A 420 16.83 25.61 -15.52
CA GLY A 420 17.63 26.79 -15.88
C GLY A 420 17.40 27.99 -14.95
N MET A 421 16.86 27.80 -13.75
CA MET A 421 16.52 28.87 -12.82
C MET A 421 17.74 29.73 -12.44
N PHE A 422 18.95 29.16 -12.46
CA PHE A 422 20.19 29.81 -12.05
C PHE A 422 21.09 30.25 -13.23
N ASP A 423 20.58 30.15 -14.46
CA ASP A 423 21.40 30.34 -15.65
C ASP A 423 21.60 31.82 -16.02
N THR A 424 20.59 32.67 -15.83
CA THR A 424 20.60 34.05 -16.31
C THR A 424 20.92 35.05 -15.18
N PRO A 425 21.96 35.90 -15.29
CA PRO A 425 22.14 37.01 -14.37
C PRO A 425 20.91 37.94 -14.40
N PRO A 426 20.39 38.45 -13.26
CA PRO A 426 20.94 38.43 -11.90
C PRO A 426 20.48 37.23 -11.01
N ASN A 427 19.97 36.15 -11.60
CA ASN A 427 19.37 35.00 -10.91
C ASN A 427 20.43 34.10 -10.25
N THR A 428 21.07 34.59 -9.19
CA THR A 428 21.92 33.77 -8.32
C THR A 428 21.07 32.97 -7.33
N LEU A 429 21.58 31.83 -6.86
CA LEU A 429 20.92 31.02 -5.83
C LEU A 429 20.48 31.88 -4.62
N ARG A 430 21.38 32.76 -4.14
CA ARG A 430 21.09 33.69 -3.05
C ARG A 430 19.89 34.58 -3.38
N ASN A 431 19.94 35.29 -4.50
CA ASN A 431 18.90 36.28 -4.83
C ASN A 431 17.52 35.64 -4.95
N ILE A 432 17.44 34.50 -5.65
CA ILE A 432 16.16 33.81 -5.85
C ILE A 432 15.62 33.28 -4.52
N MET A 433 16.45 32.62 -3.73
CA MET A 433 16.00 32.03 -2.46
C MET A 433 15.64 33.13 -1.44
N MET A 434 16.45 34.18 -1.32
CA MET A 434 16.17 35.29 -0.39
C MET A 434 14.89 36.05 -0.78
N SER A 435 14.62 36.27 -2.07
CA SER A 435 13.36 36.91 -2.51
C SER A 435 12.10 36.12 -2.11
N THR A 436 12.23 34.80 -1.95
CA THR A 436 11.15 33.94 -1.47
C THR A 436 11.02 33.97 0.06
N ARG A 437 12.13 34.21 0.76
CA ARG A 437 12.21 34.22 2.23
C ARG A 437 11.79 35.55 2.84
N GLU A 438 12.17 36.67 2.24
CA GLU A 438 11.96 38.03 2.77
C GLU A 438 10.52 38.32 3.21
N PRO A 439 9.47 37.93 2.45
CA PRO A 439 8.08 38.12 2.90
C PRO A 439 7.70 37.31 4.15
N LEU A 440 8.49 36.29 4.49
CA LEU A 440 8.26 35.32 5.56
C LEU A 440 9.24 35.48 6.73
N GLU A 441 10.08 36.52 6.73
CA GLU A 441 11.19 36.72 7.67
C GLU A 441 10.79 36.53 9.14
N TRP A 442 9.62 37.02 9.54
CA TRP A 442 9.14 36.91 10.92
C TRP A 442 8.96 35.46 11.39
N HIS A 443 8.52 34.56 10.49
CA HIS A 443 8.35 33.14 10.79
C HIS A 443 9.70 32.42 10.89
N PHE A 444 10.65 32.80 10.03
CA PHE A 444 11.97 32.19 10.01
C PHE A 444 12.90 32.65 11.13
N LYS A 445 12.71 33.87 11.65
CA LYS A 445 13.60 34.46 12.66
C LYS A 445 13.72 33.61 13.92
N GLN A 446 12.63 32.98 14.37
CA GLN A 446 12.64 32.10 15.54
C GLN A 446 13.43 30.81 15.28
N LEU A 447 13.26 30.25 14.09
CA LEU A 447 13.93 29.02 13.64
C LEU A 447 15.45 29.25 13.47
N ASP A 448 15.84 30.35 12.83
CA ASP A 448 17.24 30.74 12.67
C ASP A 448 17.92 31.02 14.02
N HIS A 449 17.20 31.65 14.96
CA HIS A 449 17.72 31.95 16.28
C HIS A 449 18.01 30.69 17.09
N SER A 450 17.18 29.64 16.97
CA SER A 450 17.40 28.37 17.68
C SER A 450 18.65 27.64 17.17
N VAL A 451 19.00 27.79 15.90
CA VAL A 451 20.21 27.18 15.29
C VAL A 451 21.44 28.08 15.39
N GLY A 452 21.25 29.39 15.57
CA GLY A 452 22.34 30.37 15.68
C GLY A 452 22.97 30.75 14.33
N LEU A 453 22.26 30.56 13.22
CA LEU A 453 22.73 30.89 11.86
C LEU A 453 21.82 31.95 11.23
N SER A 454 22.39 32.93 10.51
CA SER A 454 21.63 33.98 9.83
C SER A 454 21.86 33.97 8.32
N PHE A 455 20.78 33.70 7.56
CA PHE A 455 20.79 33.81 6.10
C PHE A 455 20.94 35.26 5.59
N ASN A 456 20.58 36.24 6.42
CA ASN A 456 20.74 37.67 6.11
C ASN A 456 22.20 38.13 6.18
N SER A 457 22.96 37.65 7.18
CA SER A 457 24.39 37.99 7.32
C SER A 457 25.22 37.36 6.21
N ASN A 458 25.09 36.04 5.99
CA ASN A 458 25.75 35.35 4.90
C ASN A 458 24.97 34.09 4.50
N PHE A 459 24.29 34.18 3.37
CA PHE A 459 23.45 33.09 2.83
C PHE A 459 24.21 31.77 2.66
N HIS A 460 25.40 31.80 2.05
CA HIS A 460 26.16 30.59 1.75
C HIS A 460 26.73 29.94 3.01
N PHE A 461 27.23 30.75 3.95
CA PHE A 461 27.73 30.26 5.23
C PHE A 461 26.60 29.60 6.04
N ALA A 462 25.44 30.25 6.15
CA ALA A 462 24.28 29.68 6.83
C ALA A 462 23.86 28.35 6.17
N LEU A 463 23.74 28.32 4.83
CA LEU A 463 23.37 27.10 4.10
C LEU A 463 24.34 25.94 4.38
N VAL A 464 25.65 26.19 4.27
CA VAL A 464 26.67 25.16 4.55
C VAL A 464 26.63 24.74 6.02
N GLY A 465 26.40 25.66 6.96
CA GLY A 465 26.28 25.33 8.38
C GLY A 465 25.19 24.29 8.68
N HIS A 466 24.05 24.35 7.98
CA HIS A 466 23.00 23.34 8.08
C HIS A 466 23.41 21.99 7.50
N LEU A 467 24.15 22.00 6.39
CA LEU A 467 24.58 20.80 5.69
C LEU A 467 25.71 20.05 6.39
N LEU A 468 26.62 20.75 7.08
CA LEU A 468 27.77 20.14 7.75
C LEU A 468 27.37 19.12 8.83
N LYS A 469 26.18 19.27 9.42
CA LYS A 469 25.61 18.29 10.35
C LYS A 469 25.50 16.89 9.70
N GLY A 470 25.27 16.84 8.39
CA GLY A 470 25.11 15.59 7.64
C GLY A 470 26.35 14.71 7.58
N PHE A 471 27.55 15.26 7.72
CA PHE A 471 28.78 14.46 7.84
C PHE A 471 28.89 13.70 9.17
N ARG A 472 28.11 14.10 10.19
CA ARG A 472 28.04 13.44 11.49
C ARG A 472 26.90 12.41 11.58
N HIS A 473 26.13 12.25 10.50
CA HIS A 473 25.01 11.33 10.48
C HIS A 473 25.49 9.86 10.52
N PRO A 474 24.86 8.96 11.30
CA PRO A 474 25.33 7.57 11.44
C PRO A 474 25.20 6.76 10.13
N THR A 475 24.21 7.08 9.31
CA THR A 475 24.00 6.41 8.01
C THR A 475 24.92 6.97 6.92
N ALA A 476 25.77 6.12 6.36
CA ALA A 476 26.73 6.48 5.30
C ALA A 476 26.08 7.06 4.03
N THR A 477 24.85 6.66 3.70
CA THR A 477 24.11 7.19 2.56
C THR A 477 23.77 8.68 2.74
N THR A 478 23.43 9.11 3.95
CA THR A 478 23.21 10.53 4.29
C THR A 478 24.49 11.34 4.21
N VAL A 479 25.61 10.77 4.67
CA VAL A 479 26.94 11.39 4.56
C VAL A 479 27.32 11.60 3.08
N SER A 480 27.16 10.56 2.26
CA SER A 480 27.40 10.64 0.81
C SER A 480 26.50 11.68 0.14
N ARG A 481 25.20 11.69 0.47
CA ARG A 481 24.25 12.69 -0.03
C ARG A 481 24.68 14.12 0.34
N THR A 482 25.17 14.33 1.55
CA THR A 482 25.67 15.64 2.01
C THR A 482 26.78 16.15 1.11
N ALA A 483 27.76 15.31 0.78
CA ALA A 483 28.85 15.64 -0.14
C ALA A 483 28.34 15.97 -1.55
N ARG A 484 27.35 15.21 -2.07
CA ARG A 484 26.74 15.49 -3.37
C ARG A 484 26.01 16.83 -3.40
N VAL A 485 25.20 17.13 -2.38
CA VAL A 485 24.46 18.40 -2.28
C VAL A 485 25.44 19.58 -2.24
N LEU A 486 26.50 19.50 -1.44
CA LEU A 486 27.54 20.53 -1.41
C LEU A 486 28.23 20.70 -2.78
N SER A 487 28.52 19.60 -3.47
CA SER A 487 29.12 19.63 -4.81
C SER A 487 28.17 20.25 -5.85
N MET A 488 26.88 19.93 -5.79
CA MET A 488 25.84 20.51 -6.63
C MET A 488 25.72 22.02 -6.41
N LEU A 489 25.72 22.45 -5.14
CA LEU A 489 25.70 23.87 -4.79
C LEU A 489 26.91 24.62 -5.33
N LEU A 490 28.12 24.05 -5.23
CA LEU A 490 29.32 24.63 -5.84
C LEU A 490 29.17 24.76 -7.36
N GLY A 491 28.62 23.74 -8.02
CA GLY A 491 28.32 23.76 -9.45
C GLY A 491 27.36 24.90 -9.83
N ILE A 492 26.26 25.04 -9.11
CA ILE A 492 25.24 26.09 -9.30
C ILE A 492 25.85 27.48 -9.11
N VAL A 493 26.61 27.70 -8.03
CA VAL A 493 27.23 29.01 -7.72
C VAL A 493 28.31 29.39 -8.73
N ALA A 494 28.98 28.41 -9.34
CA ALA A 494 29.99 28.65 -10.37
C ALA A 494 29.41 29.01 -11.76
N LYS A 495 28.12 28.74 -12.03
CA LYS A 495 27.51 28.98 -13.36
C LYS A 495 27.64 30.43 -13.87
N PRO A 496 27.33 31.47 -13.08
CA PRO A 496 27.48 32.86 -13.53
C PRO A 496 28.94 33.22 -13.88
N HIS A 497 29.89 32.66 -13.14
CA HIS A 497 31.33 32.91 -13.33
C HIS A 497 31.87 32.25 -14.61
N LYS A 498 31.38 31.05 -14.96
CA LYS A 498 31.78 30.37 -16.21
C LYS A 498 31.37 31.11 -17.48
N ARG A 499 30.24 31.84 -17.46
CA ARG A 499 29.77 32.62 -18.62
C ARG A 499 30.53 33.93 -18.82
N SER A 500 31.14 34.48 -17.77
CA SER A 500 32.00 35.68 -17.86
C SER A 500 33.36 35.42 -18.52
N VAL A 501 33.73 34.14 -18.67
CA VAL A 501 34.97 33.70 -19.35
C VAL A 501 34.62 33.19 -20.75
N THR A 502 34.00 34.03 -21.59
CA THR A 502 34.06 33.85 -23.04
C THR A 502 35.39 34.43 -23.54
N PRO A 503 36.22 33.69 -24.29
CA PRO A 503 37.46 34.25 -24.82
C PRO A 503 37.13 35.33 -25.86
N LEU A 504 37.73 36.52 -25.71
CA LEU A 504 37.81 37.55 -26.73
C LEU A 504 38.40 36.95 -28.03
N LYS A 505 37.55 36.39 -28.89
CA LYS A 505 37.89 35.96 -30.25
C LYS A 505 37.02 36.70 -31.26
N HIS A 506 37.03 38.03 -31.25
CA HIS A 506 36.66 38.85 -32.41
C HIS A 506 37.22 40.27 -32.27
N MET A 507 38.52 40.40 -32.44
CA MET A 507 39.13 41.63 -32.98
C MET A 507 40.13 41.18 -34.05
N ARG A 508 39.62 40.85 -35.24
CA ARG A 508 40.45 40.88 -36.44
C ARG A 508 40.44 42.32 -36.93
N LEU A 509 41.61 42.92 -36.85
CA LEU A 509 41.96 44.21 -37.40
C LEU A 509 41.56 44.29 -38.88
N SER A 510 40.96 45.43 -39.22
CA SER A 510 40.82 45.98 -40.56
C SER A 510 42.17 46.08 -41.27
N TRP A 511 42.23 45.53 -42.49
CA TRP A 511 43.05 46.00 -43.61
C TRP A 511 42.17 45.96 -44.85
#